data_AF-A0AAP0K8W8-F1
#
_entry.id   AF-A0AAP0K8W8-F1
#
_cell.length_a   1.000
_cell.length_b   1.000
_cell.length_c   1.000
_cell.angle_alpha   90.00
_cell.angle_beta   90.00
_cell.angle_gamma   90.00
#
_symmetry.space_group_name_H-M   'P 1'
#
loop_
_entity.id
_entity.type
_entity.pdbx_description
1 polymer ?
#
loop_
_entity_poly.entity_id
_entity_poly.type
_entity_poly.pdbx_seq_one_letter_code
_entity_poly.pdbx_strand_id
1 'polypeptide(L)'
;MESRWDYIRHFVTDGRQVNLDVNLEDRTVELWIHRDTPDPEDLERSAKFIGAVMLGFSTRAAMSLLHKDDFIVETWSIEEMITELKRPVDAKRLYRNIRETIMAIEDSTITKIVMVKSVLHVLGSSAKVSAAKEYIRHIISQYFLISAAGIQESLTTIAKPCYNQPEAEHTPMAWTILMMQRGIKPGTEIEDTSGNFLRNATSNLASRVFSNTIFPSREASTTPPELGVAHITQTDH
;
A
#
# COMPACT_ATOMS: atom_id res chain seq x y z
N MET A 1 -4.45 -18.03 24.53
CA MET A 1 -3.30 -17.60 23.72
C MET A 1 -2.67 -18.76 22.96
N GLU A 2 -2.66 -19.99 23.52
CA GLU A 2 -2.27 -21.23 22.82
C GLU A 2 -2.89 -21.40 21.44
N SER A 3 -4.19 -21.11 21.29
CA SER A 3 -4.93 -21.32 20.03
C SER A 3 -4.34 -20.63 18.80
N ARG A 4 -3.62 -19.51 18.96
CA ARG A 4 -2.97 -18.81 17.83
C ARG A 4 -1.68 -19.51 17.41
N TRP A 5 -0.90 -20.00 18.37
CA TRP A 5 0.35 -20.70 18.10
C TRP A 5 0.11 -22.08 17.52
N ASP A 6 -0.95 -22.77 17.94
CA ASP A 6 -1.35 -24.05 17.34
C ASP A 6 -1.73 -23.87 15.86
N TYR A 7 -2.45 -22.80 15.54
CA TYR A 7 -2.76 -22.45 14.15
C TYR A 7 -1.50 -22.13 13.33
N ILE A 8 -0.50 -21.46 13.91
CA ILE A 8 0.79 -21.18 13.25
C ILE A 8 1.58 -22.47 13.03
N ARG A 9 1.64 -23.35 14.04
CA ARG A 9 2.32 -24.66 13.98
C ARG A 9 1.76 -25.51 12.85
N HIS A 10 0.45 -25.49 12.63
CA HIS A 10 -0.15 -26.23 11.53
C HIS A 10 0.47 -25.90 10.16
N PHE A 11 0.73 -24.61 9.87
CA PHE A 11 1.31 -24.23 8.58
C PHE A 11 2.81 -24.50 8.46
N VAL A 12 3.53 -24.48 9.58
CA VAL A 12 5.00 -24.61 9.62
C VAL A 12 5.40 -26.06 9.82
N THR A 13 4.92 -26.69 10.88
CA THR A 13 5.26 -28.07 11.25
C THR A 13 4.51 -29.08 10.41
N ASP A 14 3.18 -28.98 10.27
CA ASP A 14 2.45 -29.97 9.46
C ASP A 14 2.59 -29.67 7.96
N GLY A 15 2.52 -28.39 7.58
CA GLY A 15 2.51 -27.97 6.18
C GLY A 15 3.87 -27.97 5.49
N ARG A 16 4.96 -27.70 6.23
CA ARG A 16 6.33 -27.58 5.69
C ARG A 16 7.33 -28.50 6.37
N GLN A 17 6.91 -29.25 7.38
CA GLN A 17 7.78 -30.14 8.13
C GLN A 17 8.99 -29.41 8.71
N VAL A 18 8.78 -28.18 9.20
CA VAL A 18 9.78 -27.39 9.92
C VAL A 18 9.43 -27.40 11.40
N ASN A 19 10.41 -27.66 12.25
CA ASN A 19 10.19 -27.62 13.69
C ASN A 19 10.07 -26.18 14.16
N LEU A 20 9.11 -25.94 15.05
CA LEU A 20 8.82 -24.63 15.62
C LEU A 20 8.69 -24.77 17.14
N ASP A 21 9.61 -24.15 17.86
CA ASP A 21 9.51 -23.99 19.30
C ASP A 21 9.38 -22.51 19.67
N VAL A 22 8.53 -22.25 20.67
CA VAL A 22 8.14 -20.90 21.07
C VAL A 22 8.28 -20.80 22.57
N ASN A 23 9.30 -20.08 23.00
CA ASN A 23 9.49 -19.74 24.39
C ASN A 23 8.81 -18.38 24.66
N LEU A 24 7.67 -18.41 25.34
CA LEU A 24 6.88 -17.22 25.65
C LEU A 24 7.48 -16.38 26.78
N GLU A 25 8.31 -16.97 27.65
CA GLU A 25 8.97 -16.26 28.74
C GLU A 25 10.09 -15.37 28.19
N ASP A 26 10.96 -15.96 27.37
CA ASP A 26 12.07 -15.25 26.72
C ASP A 26 11.66 -14.52 25.45
N ARG A 27 10.41 -14.72 24.99
CA ARG A 27 9.86 -14.18 23.73
C ARG A 27 10.70 -14.54 22.51
N THR A 28 11.29 -15.73 22.55
CA THR A 28 12.09 -16.28 21.46
C THR A 28 11.28 -17.31 20.68
N VAL A 29 11.56 -17.38 19.38
CA VAL A 29 11.01 -18.38 18.48
C VAL A 29 12.17 -19.05 17.78
N GLU A 30 12.25 -20.36 17.92
CA GLU A 30 13.30 -21.18 17.35
C GLU A 30 12.74 -22.03 16.21
N LEU A 31 13.48 -22.06 15.10
CA LEU A 31 13.13 -22.79 13.89
C LEU A 31 14.32 -23.62 13.47
N TRP A 32 14.08 -24.88 13.14
CA TRP A 32 15.11 -25.76 12.60
C TRP A 32 14.52 -26.79 11.66
N ILE A 33 15.37 -27.25 10.75
CA ILE A 33 15.03 -28.25 9.73
C ILE A 33 14.73 -29.59 10.42
N HIS A 34 13.63 -30.23 10.01
CA HIS A 34 13.31 -31.61 10.36
C HIS A 34 13.96 -32.55 9.34
N ARG A 35 14.11 -33.84 9.69
CA ARG A 35 14.69 -34.83 8.76
C ARG A 35 13.85 -35.03 7.51
N ASP A 36 12.55 -34.78 7.63
CA ASP A 36 11.58 -34.97 6.55
C ASP A 36 11.35 -33.67 5.75
N THR A 37 11.92 -32.52 6.16
CA THR A 37 11.73 -31.25 5.46
C THR A 37 12.09 -31.40 3.97
N PRO A 38 11.16 -31.12 3.04
CA PRO A 38 11.36 -31.40 1.63
C PRO A 38 12.40 -30.48 0.99
N ASP A 39 12.43 -29.21 1.41
CA ASP A 39 13.33 -28.18 0.87
C ASP A 39 13.90 -27.32 2.02
N PRO A 40 15.22 -27.15 2.15
CA PRO A 40 15.81 -26.22 3.12
C PRO A 40 15.31 -24.77 2.99
N GLU A 41 14.85 -24.32 1.81
CA GLU A 41 14.26 -22.98 1.64
C GLU A 41 12.97 -22.78 2.47
N ASP A 42 12.28 -23.87 2.84
CA ASP A 42 11.09 -23.79 3.67
C ASP A 42 11.38 -23.28 5.09
N LEU A 43 12.62 -23.43 5.57
CA LEU A 43 13.06 -22.80 6.82
C LEU A 43 13.01 -21.27 6.69
N GLU A 44 13.55 -20.72 5.59
CA GLU A 44 13.56 -19.27 5.34
C GLU A 44 12.16 -18.72 5.12
N ARG A 45 11.32 -19.43 4.35
CA ARG A 45 9.91 -19.06 4.14
C ARG A 45 9.15 -19.06 5.46
N SER A 46 9.36 -20.07 6.31
CA SER A 46 8.75 -20.17 7.65
C SER A 46 9.21 -19.05 8.58
N ALA A 47 10.50 -18.70 8.55
CA ALA A 47 11.06 -17.58 9.30
C ALA A 47 10.45 -16.24 8.87
N LYS A 48 10.33 -15.99 7.55
CA LYS A 48 9.67 -14.80 7.01
C LYS A 48 8.19 -14.73 7.42
N PHE A 49 7.48 -15.86 7.36
CA PHE A 49 6.08 -15.95 7.79
C PHE A 49 5.90 -15.59 9.26
N ILE A 50 6.66 -16.21 10.16
CA ILE A 50 6.60 -15.93 11.60
C ILE A 50 7.00 -14.49 11.88
N GLY A 51 8.06 -14.00 11.25
CA GLY A 51 8.49 -12.60 11.33
C GLY A 51 7.36 -11.64 10.98
N ALA A 52 6.65 -11.86 9.87
CA ALA A 52 5.50 -11.04 9.50
C ALA A 52 4.37 -11.09 10.54
N VAL A 53 4.07 -12.28 11.08
CA VAL A 53 3.06 -12.43 12.14
C VAL A 53 3.45 -11.67 13.41
N MET A 54 4.75 -11.64 13.76
CA MET A 54 5.28 -10.88 14.90
C MET A 54 5.25 -9.36 14.66
N LEU A 55 5.41 -8.90 13.41
CA LEU A 55 5.24 -7.50 13.03
C LEU A 55 3.76 -7.03 13.09
N GLY A 56 2.82 -7.94 13.34
CA GLY A 56 1.40 -7.63 13.51
C GLY A 56 0.54 -7.90 12.29
N PHE A 57 1.08 -8.51 11.22
CA PHE A 57 0.25 -8.98 10.12
C PHE A 57 -0.68 -10.10 10.59
N SER A 58 -1.88 -10.15 9.99
CA SER A 58 -2.77 -11.29 10.20
C SER A 58 -2.14 -12.57 9.66
N THR A 59 -2.39 -13.71 10.33
CA THR A 59 -1.86 -14.99 9.88
C THR A 59 -2.25 -15.30 8.43
N ARG A 60 -3.48 -14.97 8.04
CA ARG A 60 -3.97 -15.14 6.66
C ARG A 60 -3.19 -14.33 5.63
N ALA A 61 -2.84 -13.07 5.94
CA ALA A 61 -2.03 -12.25 5.04
C ALA A 61 -0.60 -12.80 4.95
N ALA A 62 -0.01 -13.14 6.08
CA ALA A 62 1.35 -13.65 6.18
C ALA A 62 1.53 -15.00 5.46
N MET A 63 0.49 -15.86 5.42
CA MET A 63 0.54 -17.13 4.67
C MET A 63 0.96 -16.97 3.20
N SER A 64 0.76 -15.79 2.60
CA SER A 64 1.23 -15.51 1.24
C SER A 64 2.74 -15.69 1.09
N LEU A 65 3.52 -15.42 2.15
CA LEU A 65 4.99 -15.57 2.17
C LEU A 65 5.45 -17.02 2.11
N LEU A 66 4.61 -17.97 2.54
CA LEU A 66 4.91 -19.39 2.40
C LEU A 66 4.75 -19.85 0.93
N HIS A 67 3.80 -19.27 0.21
CA HIS A 67 3.37 -19.78 -1.10
C HIS A 67 3.90 -19.00 -2.31
N LYS A 68 4.32 -17.74 -2.11
CA LYS A 68 4.74 -16.84 -3.17
C LYS A 68 6.15 -16.35 -2.91
N ASP A 69 7.08 -16.74 -3.78
CA ASP A 69 8.50 -16.40 -3.64
C ASP A 69 8.79 -14.91 -3.91
N ASP A 70 7.90 -14.23 -4.64
CA ASP A 70 8.04 -12.80 -4.96
C ASP A 70 7.53 -11.87 -3.85
N PHE A 71 6.86 -12.41 -2.83
CA PHE A 71 6.32 -11.62 -1.73
C PHE A 71 7.42 -11.28 -0.72
N ILE A 72 7.52 -10.00 -0.40
CA ILE A 72 8.47 -9.45 0.56
C ILE A 72 7.74 -8.67 1.65
N VAL A 73 8.42 -8.47 2.77
CA VAL A 73 8.00 -7.51 3.80
C VAL A 73 9.03 -6.39 3.84
N GLU A 74 8.61 -5.17 3.50
CA GLU A 74 9.45 -3.98 3.60
C GLU A 74 9.00 -3.16 4.81
N THR A 75 9.97 -2.68 5.59
CA THR A 75 9.74 -1.85 6.78
C THR A 75 10.37 -0.48 6.59
N TRP A 76 9.65 0.57 6.96
CA TRP A 76 10.13 1.94 6.83
C TRP A 76 9.55 2.85 7.92
N SER A 77 10.33 3.85 8.32
CA SER A 77 9.91 4.84 9.31
C SER A 77 9.30 6.06 8.63
N ILE A 78 8.13 6.50 9.10
CA ILE A 78 7.52 7.74 8.61
C ILE A 78 8.39 8.94 8.99
N GLU A 79 9.11 8.86 10.11
CA GLU A 79 10.00 9.93 10.58
C GLU A 79 11.16 10.18 9.61
N GLU A 80 11.70 9.11 9.01
CA GLU A 80 12.75 9.23 7.98
C GLU A 80 12.21 9.98 6.75
N MET A 81 10.99 9.66 6.31
CA MET A 81 10.33 10.33 5.19
C MET A 81 9.99 11.80 5.47
N ILE A 82 9.64 12.14 6.72
CA ILE A 82 9.41 13.52 7.16
C ILE A 82 10.72 14.30 7.23
N THR A 83 11.80 13.68 7.70
CA THR A 83 13.10 14.33 7.87
C THR A 83 13.67 14.78 6.54
N GLU A 84 13.45 14.01 5.46
CA GLU A 84 13.76 14.43 4.09
C GLU A 84 13.10 15.77 3.71
N LEU A 85 11.94 16.09 4.29
CA LEU A 85 11.15 17.29 4.01
C LEU A 85 11.51 18.50 4.90
N LYS A 86 12.36 18.31 5.94
CA LYS A 86 12.94 19.35 6.82
C LYS A 86 11.96 20.37 7.40
N ARG A 87 10.75 19.97 7.78
CA ARG A 87 9.69 20.90 8.22
C ARG A 87 9.01 20.43 9.51
N PRO A 88 8.56 21.35 10.39
CA PRO A 88 7.80 20.99 11.58
C PRO A 88 6.40 20.48 11.20
N VAL A 89 6.00 19.36 11.79
CA VAL A 89 4.70 18.71 11.50
C VAL A 89 4.02 18.33 12.80
N ASP A 90 2.70 18.49 12.84
CA ASP A 90 1.89 17.75 13.80
C ASP A 90 1.88 16.26 13.43
N ALA A 91 2.88 15.54 13.94
CA ALA A 91 3.09 14.12 13.69
C ALA A 91 1.87 13.28 14.10
N LYS A 92 1.13 13.68 15.15
CA LYS A 92 -0.06 12.95 15.61
C LYS A 92 -1.17 13.01 14.56
N ARG A 93 -1.44 14.20 14.02
CA ARG A 93 -2.44 14.37 12.96
C ARG A 93 -2.03 13.67 11.67
N LEU A 94 -0.74 13.71 11.31
CA LEU A 94 -0.22 12.96 10.17
C LEU A 94 -0.42 11.44 10.34
N TYR A 95 -0.02 10.87 11.48
CA TYR A 95 -0.17 9.43 11.72
C TYR A 95 -1.64 9.00 11.71
N ARG A 96 -2.54 9.79 12.29
CA ARG A 96 -3.99 9.53 12.22
C ARG A 96 -4.47 9.48 10.78
N ASN A 97 -4.10 10.49 9.99
CA ASN A 97 -4.50 10.59 8.59
C ASN A 97 -3.98 9.41 7.76
N ILE A 98 -2.72 9.01 7.96
CA ILE A 98 -2.16 7.83 7.28
C ILE A 98 -2.96 6.58 7.65
N ARG A 99 -3.21 6.34 8.95
CA ARG A 99 -4.01 5.18 9.42
C ARG A 99 -5.38 5.09 8.78
N GLU A 100 -6.06 6.21 8.63
CA GLU A 100 -7.38 6.26 8.00
C GLU A 100 -7.33 5.96 6.49
N THR A 101 -6.20 6.22 5.82
CA THR A 101 -6.02 5.96 4.38
C THR A 101 -5.51 4.56 4.05
N ILE A 102 -4.93 3.83 5.02
CA ILE A 102 -4.25 2.54 4.77
C ILE A 102 -5.12 1.56 3.97
N MET A 103 -6.39 1.39 4.35
CA MET A 103 -7.26 0.42 3.67
C MET A 103 -7.43 0.72 2.18
N ALA A 104 -7.57 2.00 1.81
CA ALA A 104 -7.67 2.38 0.40
C ALA A 104 -6.36 2.12 -0.36
N ILE A 105 -5.22 2.25 0.31
CA ILE A 105 -3.90 1.97 -0.27
C ILE A 105 -3.70 0.46 -0.45
N GLU A 106 -4.07 -0.33 0.56
CA GLU A 106 -4.03 -1.80 0.48
C GLU A 106 -4.83 -2.33 -0.71
N ASP A 107 -6.05 -1.83 -0.89
CA ASP A 107 -6.96 -2.29 -1.95
C ASP A 107 -6.46 -1.86 -3.34
N SER A 108 -5.99 -0.61 -3.48
CA SER A 108 -5.49 -0.09 -4.76
C SER A 108 -4.18 -0.73 -5.21
N THR A 109 -3.27 -1.02 -4.28
CA THR A 109 -1.96 -1.60 -4.60
C THR A 109 -1.94 -3.13 -4.50
N ILE A 110 -3.03 -3.74 -4.00
CA ILE A 110 -3.12 -5.17 -3.71
C ILE A 110 -1.95 -5.57 -2.79
N THR A 111 -1.79 -4.83 -1.69
CA THR A 111 -0.79 -5.07 -0.64
C THR A 111 -1.47 -5.22 0.72
N LYS A 112 -0.70 -5.60 1.74
CA LYS A 112 -1.11 -5.52 3.13
C LYS A 112 -0.16 -4.63 3.90
N ILE A 113 -0.68 -3.77 4.75
CA ILE A 113 0.04 -2.70 5.42
C ILE A 113 -0.34 -2.68 6.89
N VAL A 114 0.66 -2.74 7.76
CA VAL A 114 0.48 -2.62 9.22
C VAL A 114 1.29 -1.43 9.70
N MET A 115 0.65 -0.57 10.50
CA MET A 115 1.29 0.61 11.09
C MET A 115 1.43 0.46 12.60
N VAL A 116 2.67 0.39 13.09
CA VAL A 116 2.99 0.32 14.53
C VAL A 116 3.74 1.58 14.93
N LYS A 117 3.11 2.40 15.80
CA LYS A 117 3.63 3.72 16.17
C LYS A 117 3.90 4.59 14.93
N SER A 118 5.15 4.85 14.60
CA SER A 118 5.64 5.61 13.44
C SER A 118 6.27 4.75 12.33
N VAL A 119 6.23 3.42 12.49
CA VAL A 119 6.79 2.46 11.53
C VAL A 119 5.67 1.82 10.73
N LEU A 120 5.90 1.68 9.43
CA LEU A 120 5.02 1.00 8.49
C LEU A 120 5.71 -0.26 7.96
N HIS A 121 4.97 -1.36 8.01
CA HIS A 121 5.34 -2.64 7.42
C HIS A 121 4.42 -2.90 6.25
N VAL A 122 4.98 -3.19 5.07
CA VAL A 122 4.22 -3.45 3.85
C VAL A 122 4.58 -4.84 3.33
N LEU A 123 3.57 -5.67 3.12
CA LEU A 123 3.66 -7.02 2.59
C LEU A 123 3.07 -7.06 1.18
N GLY A 124 3.83 -7.58 0.23
CA GLY A 124 3.39 -7.75 -1.15
C GLY A 124 4.54 -8.07 -2.10
N SER A 125 4.25 -8.15 -3.40
CA SER A 125 5.28 -8.26 -4.43
C SER A 125 6.12 -6.98 -4.50
N SER A 126 7.42 -7.09 -4.76
CA SER A 126 8.37 -5.96 -4.75
C SER A 126 7.91 -4.72 -5.54
N ALA A 127 7.32 -4.91 -6.73
CA ALA A 127 6.78 -3.82 -7.53
C ALA A 127 5.58 -3.11 -6.86
N LYS A 128 4.69 -3.89 -6.24
CA LYS A 128 3.50 -3.38 -5.54
C LYS A 128 3.86 -2.68 -4.23
N VAL A 129 4.83 -3.23 -3.50
CA VAL A 129 5.37 -2.62 -2.28
C VAL A 129 5.98 -1.26 -2.60
N SER A 130 6.76 -1.17 -3.69
CA SER A 130 7.33 0.09 -4.18
C SER A 130 6.24 1.11 -4.55
N ALA A 131 5.17 0.66 -5.22
CA ALA A 131 4.04 1.53 -5.55
C ALA A 131 3.30 2.04 -4.30
N ALA A 132 3.06 1.19 -3.30
CA ALA A 132 2.45 1.58 -2.03
C ALA A 132 3.30 2.59 -1.27
N LYS A 133 4.62 2.41 -1.25
CA LYS A 133 5.56 3.36 -0.64
C LYS A 133 5.50 4.74 -1.29
N GLU A 134 5.46 4.79 -2.62
CA GLU A 134 5.36 6.03 -3.36
C GLU A 134 4.00 6.74 -3.13
N TYR A 135 2.94 5.96 -3.01
CA TYR A 135 1.62 6.46 -2.65
C TYR A 135 1.60 7.14 -1.27
N ILE A 136 2.28 6.54 -0.28
CA ILE A 136 2.33 7.09 1.06
C ILE A 136 3.23 8.33 1.11
N ARG A 137 4.36 8.35 0.39
CA ARG A 137 5.16 9.57 0.18
C ARG A 137 4.31 10.70 -0.38
N HIS A 138 3.48 10.40 -1.36
CA HIS A 138 2.59 11.38 -1.96
C HIS A 138 1.61 11.95 -0.93
N ILE A 139 0.91 11.10 -0.17
CA ILE A 139 -0.03 11.54 0.86
C ILE A 139 0.67 12.42 1.91
N ILE A 140 1.87 12.04 2.35
CA ILE A 140 2.68 12.84 3.27
C ILE A 140 2.95 14.22 2.65
N SER A 141 3.44 14.28 1.42
CA SER A 141 3.69 15.53 0.69
C SER A 141 2.44 16.42 0.56
N GLN A 142 1.28 15.83 0.25
CA GLN A 142 0.01 16.55 0.19
C GLN A 142 -0.42 17.09 1.55
N TYR A 143 -0.20 16.32 2.62
CA TYR A 143 -0.49 16.77 3.98
C TYR A 143 0.33 18.02 4.36
N PHE A 144 1.61 18.07 3.98
CA PHE A 144 2.43 19.28 4.16
C PHE A 144 1.84 20.50 3.44
N LEU A 145 1.40 20.34 2.19
CA LEU A 145 0.78 21.41 1.40
C LEU A 145 -0.49 21.96 2.07
N ILE A 146 -1.37 21.06 2.51
CA ILE A 146 -2.62 21.44 3.19
C ILE A 146 -2.36 22.10 4.54
N SER A 147 -1.39 21.58 5.30
CA SER A 147 -1.00 22.17 6.58
C SER A 147 -0.42 23.57 6.39
N ALA A 148 0.41 23.78 5.36
CA ALA A 148 0.96 25.09 5.01
C ALA A 148 -0.13 26.08 4.58
N ALA A 149 -1.15 25.61 3.86
CA ALA A 149 -2.31 26.41 3.45
C ALA A 149 -3.29 26.73 4.61
N GLY A 150 -3.03 26.28 5.84
CA GLY A 150 -3.89 26.54 7.00
C GLY A 150 -5.20 25.75 7.01
N ILE A 151 -5.33 24.70 6.19
CA ILE A 151 -6.56 23.91 6.06
C ILE A 151 -6.62 22.86 7.19
N GLN A 152 -7.59 22.99 8.09
CA GLN A 152 -7.74 22.13 9.27
C GLN A 152 -8.55 20.83 9.05
N GLU A 153 -8.95 20.50 7.83
CA GLU A 153 -9.78 19.31 7.54
C GLU A 153 -9.02 17.97 7.66
N SER A 154 -9.74 16.89 7.99
CA SER A 154 -9.18 15.52 8.00
C SER A 154 -9.11 14.97 6.57
N LEU A 155 -8.04 14.24 6.22
CA LEU A 155 -7.84 13.70 4.86
C LEU A 155 -8.99 12.78 4.42
N THR A 156 -9.71 12.18 5.37
CA THR A 156 -10.89 11.34 5.12
C THR A 156 -12.14 12.10 4.72
N THR A 157 -12.33 13.35 5.16
CA THR A 157 -13.50 14.15 4.73
C THR A 157 -13.41 14.47 3.24
N ILE A 158 -12.17 14.57 2.75
CA ILE A 158 -11.80 14.83 1.36
C ILE A 158 -11.88 13.56 0.50
N ALA A 159 -11.58 12.39 1.07
CA ALA A 159 -11.60 11.10 0.36
C ALA A 159 -12.98 10.41 0.34
N LYS A 160 -13.92 10.78 1.23
CA LYS A 160 -15.27 10.20 1.34
C LYS A 160 -16.14 10.27 0.07
N PRO A 161 -16.10 11.33 -0.77
CA PRO A 161 -16.87 11.36 -2.02
C PRO A 161 -16.49 10.26 -3.02
N CYS A 162 -15.28 9.69 -2.91
CA CYS A 162 -14.73 8.75 -3.88
C CYS A 162 -14.91 7.28 -3.47
N TYR A 163 -15.35 7.00 -2.23
CA TYR A 163 -15.58 5.63 -1.75
C TYR A 163 -16.93 5.05 -2.21
N ASN A 164 -17.93 5.90 -2.45
CA ASN A 164 -19.29 5.48 -2.80
C ASN A 164 -19.56 5.42 -4.31
N GLN A 165 -18.54 5.51 -5.16
CA GLN A 165 -18.70 5.32 -6.60
C GLN A 165 -17.97 4.06 -7.04
N PRO A 166 -18.68 3.07 -7.63
CA PRO A 166 -18.10 1.77 -7.99
C PRO A 166 -17.04 1.84 -9.09
N GLU A 167 -16.81 3.03 -9.66
CA GLU A 167 -15.85 3.29 -10.75
C GLU A 167 -14.94 4.49 -10.45
N ALA A 168 -14.89 5.00 -9.21
CA ALA A 168 -14.03 6.13 -8.90
C ALA A 168 -12.56 5.69 -8.77
N GLU A 169 -11.86 5.93 -9.86
CA GLU A 169 -10.44 6.28 -9.95
C GLU A 169 -9.83 6.66 -8.60
N HIS A 170 -8.82 5.88 -8.26
CA HIS A 170 -8.08 5.83 -7.01
C HIS A 170 -7.80 7.20 -6.36
N THR A 171 -7.61 7.14 -5.05
CA THR A 171 -7.50 8.25 -4.09
C THR A 171 -6.54 9.42 -4.44
N PRO A 172 -5.55 9.39 -5.36
CA PRO A 172 -4.78 10.58 -5.70
C PRO A 172 -5.55 11.58 -6.59
N MET A 173 -6.48 11.10 -7.42
CA MET A 173 -7.27 11.99 -8.28
C MET A 173 -8.29 12.80 -7.48
N ALA A 174 -8.93 12.18 -6.49
CA ALA A 174 -9.79 12.88 -5.52
C ALA A 174 -9.09 14.09 -4.88
N TRP A 175 -7.82 13.91 -4.51
CA TRP A 175 -6.96 14.92 -3.94
C TRP A 175 -6.59 16.02 -4.93
N THR A 176 -6.24 15.64 -6.16
CA THR A 176 -5.99 16.58 -7.26
C THR A 176 -7.20 17.47 -7.51
N ILE A 177 -8.37 16.85 -7.59
CA ILE A 177 -9.65 17.50 -7.88
C ILE A 177 -10.02 18.46 -6.74
N LEU A 178 -9.86 18.08 -5.48
CA LEU A 178 -10.09 19.00 -4.36
C LEU A 178 -9.13 20.19 -4.40
N MET A 179 -7.83 19.94 -4.57
CA MET A 179 -6.83 21.02 -4.65
C MET A 179 -7.20 22.00 -5.78
N MET A 180 -7.60 21.49 -6.94
CA MET A 180 -8.11 22.31 -8.04
C MET A 180 -9.40 23.08 -7.69
N GLN A 181 -10.36 22.46 -6.98
CA GLN A 181 -11.59 23.11 -6.51
C GLN A 181 -11.31 24.23 -5.49
N ARG A 182 -10.21 24.14 -4.74
CA ARG A 182 -9.73 25.19 -3.82
C ARG A 182 -8.75 26.17 -4.48
N GLY A 183 -8.60 26.11 -5.81
CA GLY A 183 -7.75 27.02 -6.59
C GLY A 183 -6.25 26.70 -6.58
N ILE A 184 -5.84 25.60 -5.95
CA ILE A 184 -4.46 25.13 -5.88
C ILE A 184 -4.21 24.19 -7.07
N LYS A 185 -3.69 24.74 -8.17
CA LYS A 185 -3.40 23.97 -9.39
C LYS A 185 -2.17 23.07 -9.20
N PRO A 186 -2.05 21.96 -9.96
CA PRO A 186 -0.79 21.23 -10.03
C PRO A 186 0.34 22.15 -10.49
N GLY A 187 1.50 22.04 -9.85
CA GLY A 187 2.64 22.92 -10.06
C GLY A 187 2.62 24.22 -9.28
N THR A 188 1.52 24.56 -8.57
CA THR A 188 1.47 25.72 -7.67
C THR A 188 2.49 25.56 -6.54
N GLU A 189 3.27 26.62 -6.30
CA GLU A 189 4.16 26.74 -5.14
C GLU A 189 3.43 27.44 -4.01
N ILE A 190 3.40 26.83 -2.83
CA ILE A 190 2.80 27.35 -1.61
C ILE A 190 3.92 27.65 -0.61
N GLU A 191 4.01 28.89 -0.14
CA GLU A 191 4.94 29.27 0.92
C GLU A 191 4.38 28.80 2.27
N ASP A 192 5.18 28.08 3.05
CA ASP A 192 4.80 27.69 4.41
C ASP A 192 5.04 28.82 5.41
N THR A 193 4.57 28.64 6.65
CA THR A 193 4.77 29.58 7.76
C THR A 193 6.25 29.77 8.16
N SER A 194 7.17 29.00 7.56
CA SER A 194 8.62 29.06 7.79
C SER A 194 9.36 29.69 6.58
N GLY A 195 8.64 30.18 5.57
CA GLY A 195 9.21 30.80 4.36
C GLY A 195 9.70 29.83 3.28
N ASN A 196 9.35 28.54 3.36
CA ASN A 196 9.78 27.53 2.39
C ASN A 196 8.67 27.20 1.37
N PHE A 197 9.00 27.21 0.08
CA PHE A 197 8.05 26.89 -1.00
C PHE A 197 7.80 25.37 -1.13
N LEU A 198 6.53 24.99 -1.31
CA LEU A 198 6.05 23.63 -1.55
C LEU A 198 5.41 23.55 -2.93
N ARG A 199 5.95 22.72 -3.81
CA ARG A 199 5.37 22.53 -5.15
C ARG A 199 4.33 21.40 -5.14
N ASN A 200 3.12 21.70 -5.60
CA ASN A 200 2.07 20.71 -5.80
C ASN A 200 2.43 19.73 -6.94
N ALA A 201 3.06 18.59 -6.63
CA ALA A 201 3.57 17.63 -7.63
C ALA A 201 2.49 16.68 -8.22
N THR A 202 1.21 16.94 -7.95
CA THR A 202 0.13 15.96 -8.16
C THR A 202 -0.09 15.57 -9.63
N SER A 203 0.24 16.42 -10.60
CA SER A 203 0.10 16.08 -12.03
C SER A 203 1.05 14.98 -12.52
N ASN A 204 2.27 14.88 -11.95
CA ASN A 204 3.31 13.99 -12.46
C ASN A 204 3.31 12.61 -11.80
N LEU A 205 2.74 12.51 -10.59
CA LEU A 205 2.69 11.25 -9.87
C LEU A 205 1.37 10.51 -10.09
N ALA A 206 0.25 11.23 -10.21
CA ALA A 206 -1.03 10.62 -10.59
C ALA A 206 -0.90 9.92 -11.96
N SER A 207 -0.23 10.53 -12.95
CA SER A 207 0.00 9.90 -14.26
C SER A 207 0.91 8.67 -14.21
N ARG A 208 1.99 8.69 -13.40
CA ARG A 208 2.96 7.59 -13.28
C ARG A 208 2.50 6.42 -12.42
N VAL A 209 1.73 6.69 -11.37
CA VAL A 209 1.12 5.63 -10.54
C VAL A 209 0.03 4.94 -11.35
N PHE A 210 -0.85 5.70 -12.01
CA PHE A 210 -1.92 5.14 -12.84
C PHE A 210 -1.41 4.36 -14.07
N SER A 211 -0.33 4.81 -14.72
CA SER A 211 0.24 4.06 -15.86
C SER A 211 0.71 2.66 -15.46
N ASN A 212 1.13 2.48 -14.20
CA ASN A 212 1.71 1.22 -13.72
C ASN A 212 0.70 0.30 -13.03
N THR A 213 -0.43 0.81 -12.51
CA THR A 213 -1.44 -0.01 -11.84
C THR A 213 -2.62 -0.43 -12.71
N ILE A 214 -2.90 0.25 -13.85
CA ILE A 214 -4.12 -0.02 -14.65
C ILE A 214 -3.83 -0.68 -16.01
N PHE A 215 -2.61 -0.59 -16.54
CA PHE A 215 -2.24 -1.26 -17.79
C PHE A 215 -0.92 -2.01 -17.64
N PRO A 216 -0.90 -3.32 -17.29
CA PRO A 216 0.25 -4.13 -17.68
C PRO A 216 0.37 -4.02 -19.21
N SER A 217 1.55 -3.68 -19.70
CA SER A 217 1.82 -3.46 -21.12
C SER A 217 1.29 -4.65 -21.94
N ARG A 218 0.10 -4.48 -22.53
CA ARG A 218 -0.43 -5.44 -23.48
C ARG A 218 0.36 -5.17 -24.76
N GLU A 219 1.25 -6.10 -25.11
CA GLU A 219 1.93 -6.11 -26.40
C GLU A 219 0.90 -5.80 -27.49
N ALA A 220 1.18 -4.75 -28.26
CA ALA A 220 0.30 -4.28 -29.31
C ALA A 220 0.20 -5.34 -30.41
N SER A 221 -0.89 -6.11 -30.44
CA SER A 221 -1.30 -6.77 -31.68
C SER A 221 -1.94 -5.71 -32.57
N THR A 222 -1.18 -5.24 -33.54
CA THR A 222 -1.61 -4.33 -34.59
C THR A 222 -2.66 -4.97 -35.48
N THR A 223 -3.91 -4.53 -35.38
CA THR A 223 -4.81 -4.33 -36.53
C THR A 223 -5.97 -3.42 -36.10
N PRO A 224 -6.24 -2.30 -36.82
CA PRO A 224 -7.37 -1.42 -36.49
C PRO A 224 -8.68 -1.98 -37.07
N PRO A 225 -9.80 -1.99 -36.33
CA PRO A 225 -11.11 -2.31 -36.88
C PRO A 225 -11.72 -1.08 -37.56
N GLU A 226 -12.18 -1.28 -38.80
CA GLU A 226 -12.88 -0.30 -39.63
C GLU A 226 -14.27 0.05 -39.06
N LEU A 227 -14.65 1.32 -39.25
CA LEU A 227 -15.97 1.88 -38.96
C LEU A 227 -17.04 1.21 -39.84
N GLY A 228 -18.00 0.52 -39.21
CA GLY A 228 -19.17 -0.06 -39.87
C GLY A 228 -20.46 0.26 -39.13
N VAL A 229 -21.24 1.18 -39.69
CA VAL A 229 -22.59 1.58 -39.26
C VAL A 229 -23.57 0.43 -39.54
N ALA A 230 -24.35 0.00 -38.54
CA ALA A 230 -25.41 -0.99 -38.72
C ALA A 230 -26.77 -0.29 -38.89
N HIS A 231 -27.37 -0.43 -40.08
CA HIS A 231 -28.78 -0.14 -40.34
C HIS A 231 -29.63 -1.38 -40.06
N ILE A 232 -30.77 -1.19 -39.38
CA ILE A 232 -31.82 -2.21 -39.20
C ILE A 232 -32.89 -1.93 -40.25
N THR A 233 -33.25 -2.94 -41.06
CA THR A 233 -34.53 -2.96 -41.78
C THR A 233 -35.12 -4.37 -41.82
N GLN A 234 -36.41 -4.41 -41.51
CA GLN A 234 -37.33 -5.53 -41.38
C GLN A 234 -37.59 -6.20 -42.74
N THR A 235 -37.56 -7.54 -42.76
CA THR A 235 -37.96 -8.37 -43.91
C THR A 235 -39.48 -8.49 -43.98
N ASP A 236 -40.06 -8.16 -45.13
CA ASP A 236 -41.37 -8.65 -45.55
C ASP A 236 -41.25 -9.32 -46.94
N HIS A 237 -41.93 -10.46 -47.04
CA HIS A 237 -42.13 -11.40 -48.15
C HIS A 237 -41.09 -12.51 -48.38
#